data_AF-A0A7V6M3I8-F1
#
_entry.id   AF-A0A7V6M3I8-F1
#
_cell.length_a   1.000
_cell.length_b   1.000
_cell.length_c   1.000
_cell.angle_alpha   90.00
_cell.angle_beta   90.00
_cell.angle_gamma   90.00
#
_symmetry.space_group_name_H-M   'P 1'
#
loop_
_entity.id
_entity.type
_entity.pdbx_description
1 polymer ?
#
loop_
_entity_poly.entity_id
_entity_poly.type
_entity_poly.pdbx_seq_one_letter_code
_entity_poly.pdbx_strand_id
1 'polypeptide(L)'
;MFNALGQLDQLVTFFKNLFNSLQEGILFVGEPLDIALAVIDILITTFIFYYILRIVRDSRAWQLLKGILFIIFLTIIARVFGLSLLSYLLMNTISVFSLAFVIIFQPELRRTLETVGRSGLNLFNPRSGEYQGERAATTVSQMIESIVQACGEMAESYTGALIVIERTTPLGELQDQENAVEIDSPVSTSLIKQIFVDSTPLHDGAILIRYGRIAAARIHIPLSDNYHLRKDYGTRHRAAIGASEMGDAIAIVLSEEKGTISIAIEGRLYVLENSDALRTQLHRFLLQDEEETEGHFRLFRRKKKNKTMFGPRIPKTRRVLLLFVSLISAFALWFYVQATVNPIEAKSFSVPLSFENTEVPSEKGFEVTYPTKNIQISLTGRKNLLDSMTNRDLEAYLDLAQIEEEGIQTIKINISKNTPLYTRTNYITPDEITIAVRKIEK
;
A
#
# COMPACT_ATOMS: atom_id res chain seq x y z
N MET A 1 24.09 -7.26 16.71
CA MET A 1 24.03 -8.73 16.81
C MET A 1 22.56 -9.14 16.75
N PHE A 2 21.97 -9.10 15.53
CA PHE A 2 20.59 -9.53 15.31
C PHE A 2 20.60 -11.05 15.19
N ASN A 3 19.85 -11.74 16.05
CA ASN A 3 19.83 -13.20 16.12
C ASN A 3 19.00 -13.79 14.96
N ALA A 4 19.47 -13.61 13.72
CA ALA A 4 18.83 -14.07 12.49
C ALA A 4 18.69 -15.61 12.44
N LEU A 5 19.56 -16.32 13.18
CA LEU A 5 19.49 -17.77 13.40
C LEU A 5 18.19 -18.19 14.09
N GLY A 6 17.77 -17.47 15.13
CA GLY A 6 16.50 -17.73 15.82
C GLY A 6 15.28 -17.42 14.97
N GLN A 7 15.33 -16.39 14.13
CA GLN A 7 14.19 -15.96 13.32
C GLN A 7 13.83 -16.94 12.19
N LEU A 8 14.83 -17.57 11.56
CA LEU A 8 14.57 -18.58 10.52
C LEU A 8 14.00 -19.88 11.08
N ASP A 9 14.47 -20.33 12.25
CA ASP A 9 13.90 -21.52 12.92
C ASP A 9 12.50 -21.25 13.47
N GLN A 10 12.25 -20.02 13.96
CA GLN A 10 10.89 -19.57 14.29
C GLN A 10 9.97 -19.59 13.06
N LEU A 11 10.45 -19.17 11.89
CA LEU A 11 9.69 -19.25 10.64
C LEU A 11 9.33 -20.70 10.27
N VAL A 12 10.28 -21.63 10.35
CA VAL A 12 10.00 -23.05 10.04
C VAL A 12 9.01 -23.66 11.04
N THR A 13 9.17 -23.35 12.32
CA THR A 13 8.26 -23.82 13.38
C THR A 13 6.86 -23.23 13.20
N PHE A 14 6.79 -21.95 12.83
CA PHE A 14 5.55 -21.30 12.44
C PHE A 14 4.86 -22.01 11.28
N PHE A 15 5.57 -22.35 10.19
CA PHE A 15 4.97 -23.06 9.06
C PHE A 15 4.46 -24.47 9.41
N LYS A 16 5.15 -25.19 10.30
CA LYS A 16 4.67 -26.48 10.82
C LYS A 16 3.39 -26.32 11.66
N ASN A 17 3.37 -25.36 12.57
CA ASN A 17 2.19 -25.07 13.38
C ASN A 17 1.02 -24.60 12.51
N LEU A 18 1.29 -23.75 11.51
CA LEU A 18 0.35 -23.30 10.48
C LEU A 18 -0.32 -24.48 9.75
N PHE A 19 0.46 -25.46 9.31
CA PHE A 19 -0.08 -26.63 8.62
C PHE A 19 -0.99 -27.46 9.54
N ASN A 20 -0.58 -27.65 10.80
CA ASN A 20 -1.39 -28.37 11.79
C ASN A 20 -2.70 -27.61 12.10
N SER A 21 -2.64 -26.30 12.29
CA SER A 21 -3.83 -25.46 12.55
C SER A 21 -4.79 -25.38 11.36
N LEU A 22 -4.28 -25.44 10.13
CA LEU A 22 -5.11 -25.59 8.91
C LEU A 22 -5.82 -26.95 8.87
N GLN A 23 -5.12 -28.02 9.23
CA GLN A 23 -5.65 -29.37 9.24
C GLN A 23 -6.74 -29.57 10.32
N GLU A 24 -6.61 -28.88 11.46
CA GLU A 24 -7.58 -28.94 12.57
C GLU A 24 -8.82 -28.06 12.35
N GLY A 25 -8.89 -27.28 11.25
CA GLY A 25 -10.05 -26.45 10.92
C GLY A 25 -10.29 -25.29 11.90
N ILE A 26 -9.33 -25.00 12.77
CA ILE A 26 -9.42 -24.03 13.87
C ILE A 26 -9.52 -22.58 13.38
N LEU A 27 -9.24 -22.29 12.11
CA LEU A 27 -9.15 -20.91 11.61
C LEU A 27 -10.45 -20.09 11.71
N PHE A 28 -11.60 -20.75 11.74
CA PHE A 28 -12.90 -20.09 11.75
C PHE A 28 -13.74 -20.61 12.92
N VAL A 29 -13.57 -20.02 14.08
CA VAL A 29 -14.57 -20.08 15.15
C VAL A 29 -15.50 -18.89 14.90
N GLY A 30 -16.64 -19.10 14.25
CA GLY A 30 -17.50 -17.98 13.94
C GLY A 30 -18.78 -18.23 13.15
N GLU A 31 -19.75 -17.36 13.38
CA GLU A 31 -20.97 -17.16 12.61
C GLU A 31 -20.62 -16.58 11.22
N PRO A 32 -21.54 -16.55 10.23
CA PRO A 32 -21.26 -15.99 8.89
C PRO A 32 -20.69 -14.55 8.88
N LEU A 33 -20.95 -13.78 9.94
CA LEU A 33 -20.43 -12.42 10.11
C LEU A 33 -18.92 -12.36 10.35
N ASP A 34 -18.32 -13.36 11.01
CA ASP A 34 -16.87 -13.40 11.25
C ASP A 34 -16.08 -13.58 9.96
N ILE A 35 -16.62 -14.41 9.07
CA ILE A 35 -16.05 -14.65 7.75
C ILE A 35 -16.09 -13.35 6.95
N ALA A 36 -17.18 -12.58 7.04
CA ALA A 36 -17.31 -11.29 6.37
C ALA A 36 -16.28 -10.27 6.89
N LEU A 37 -16.10 -10.16 8.21
CA LEU A 37 -15.10 -9.27 8.81
C LEU A 37 -13.67 -9.68 8.44
N ALA A 38 -13.35 -10.97 8.45
CA ALA A 38 -12.05 -11.47 8.01
C ALA A 38 -11.77 -11.16 6.54
N VAL A 39 -12.78 -11.29 5.67
CA VAL A 39 -12.67 -10.93 4.25
C VAL A 39 -12.44 -9.42 4.08
N ILE A 40 -13.16 -8.58 4.82
CA ILE A 40 -12.97 -7.13 4.81
C ILE A 40 -11.55 -6.76 5.26
N ASP A 41 -11.07 -7.36 6.36
CA ASP A 41 -9.73 -7.11 6.90
C ASP A 41 -8.62 -7.49 5.90
N ILE A 42 -8.74 -8.67 5.27
CA ILE A 42 -7.81 -9.12 4.22
C ILE A 42 -7.86 -8.19 3.01
N LEU A 43 -9.05 -7.72 2.60
CA LEU A 43 -9.20 -6.80 1.48
C LEU A 43 -8.56 -5.44 1.75
N ILE A 44 -8.79 -4.85 2.91
CA ILE A 44 -8.19 -3.58 3.32
C ILE A 44 -6.67 -3.73 3.37
N THR A 45 -6.18 -4.79 4.02
CA THR A 45 -4.75 -5.08 4.11
C THR A 45 -4.13 -5.30 2.72
N THR A 46 -4.83 -5.99 1.82
CA THR A 46 -4.40 -6.18 0.41
C THR A 46 -4.28 -4.83 -0.30
N PHE A 47 -5.24 -3.92 -0.10
CA PHE A 47 -5.19 -2.59 -0.69
C PHE A 47 -3.99 -1.77 -0.18
N ILE A 48 -3.70 -1.84 1.12
CA ILE A 48 -2.52 -1.20 1.72
C ILE A 48 -1.23 -1.75 1.11
N PHE A 49 -1.05 -3.08 1.07
CA PHE A 49 0.11 -3.70 0.44
C PHE A 49 0.25 -3.35 -1.04
N TYR A 50 -0.86 -3.34 -1.78
CA TYR A 50 -0.87 -2.97 -3.19
C TYR A 50 -0.36 -1.53 -3.38
N TYR A 51 -0.80 -0.59 -2.54
CA TYR A 51 -0.37 0.80 -2.60
C TYR A 51 1.13 0.95 -2.27
N ILE A 52 1.60 0.30 -1.21
CA ILE A 52 3.03 0.30 -0.83
C ILE A 52 3.88 -0.29 -1.96
N LEU A 53 3.54 -1.48 -2.46
CA LEU A 53 4.28 -2.13 -3.54
C LEU A 53 4.26 -1.31 -4.82
N ARG A 54 3.17 -0.62 -5.12
CA ARG A 54 3.07 0.29 -6.26
C ARG A 54 4.07 1.44 -6.16
N ILE A 55 4.23 2.05 -4.98
CA ILE A 55 5.19 3.15 -4.76
C ILE A 55 6.62 2.63 -4.89
N VAL A 56 6.93 1.50 -4.26
CA VAL A 56 8.30 0.97 -4.20
C VAL A 56 8.76 0.42 -5.55
N ARG A 57 7.85 -0.08 -6.40
CA ARG A 57 8.19 -0.80 -7.64
C ARG A 57 9.14 -0.05 -8.58
N ASP A 58 8.94 1.25 -8.72
CA ASP A 58 9.67 2.07 -9.69
C ASP A 58 10.91 2.74 -9.07
N SER A 59 11.26 2.36 -7.84
CA SER A 59 12.44 2.86 -7.13
C SER A 59 13.60 1.86 -7.14
N ARG A 60 14.82 2.35 -6.87
CA ARG A 60 16.04 1.52 -6.70
C ARG A 60 15.85 0.45 -5.62
N ALA A 61 15.01 0.73 -4.62
CA ALA A 61 14.60 -0.22 -3.59
C ALA A 61 14.02 -1.53 -4.14
N TRP A 62 13.32 -1.50 -5.29
CA TRP A 62 12.75 -2.70 -5.89
C TRP A 62 13.82 -3.67 -6.39
N GLN A 63 14.93 -3.16 -6.92
CA GLN A 63 16.06 -3.99 -7.34
C GLN A 63 16.76 -4.63 -6.13
N LEU A 64 16.95 -3.85 -5.07
CA LEU A 64 17.54 -4.33 -3.81
C LEU A 64 16.67 -5.41 -3.16
N LEU A 65 15.34 -5.21 -3.14
CA LEU A 65 14.39 -6.20 -2.61
C LEU A 65 14.46 -7.52 -3.37
N LYS A 66 14.55 -7.48 -4.71
CA LYS A 66 14.76 -8.70 -5.53
C LYS A 66 16.07 -9.40 -5.20
N GLY A 67 17.15 -8.64 -4.99
CA GLY A 67 18.45 -9.19 -4.59
C GLY A 67 18.37 -9.91 -3.23
N ILE A 68 17.73 -9.29 -2.24
CA ILE A 68 17.52 -9.90 -0.91
C ILE A 68 16.67 -11.18 -1.03
N LEU A 69 15.55 -11.12 -1.75
CA LEU A 69 14.70 -12.29 -2.01
C LEU A 69 15.46 -13.43 -2.68
N PHE A 70 16.33 -13.11 -3.64
CA PHE A 70 17.18 -14.08 -4.33
C PHE A 70 18.18 -14.76 -3.37
N ILE A 71 18.83 -13.98 -2.49
CA ILE A 71 19.76 -14.53 -1.48
C ILE A 71 19.02 -15.42 -0.49
N ILE A 72 17.84 -15.02 -0.01
CA ILE A 72 16.99 -15.84 0.87
C ILE A 72 16.62 -17.15 0.17
N PHE A 73 16.16 -17.09 -1.08
CA PHE A 73 15.82 -18.26 -1.87
C PHE A 73 17.01 -19.22 -2.02
N LEU A 74 18.21 -18.70 -2.32
CA LEU A 74 19.43 -19.49 -2.44
C LEU A 74 19.85 -20.12 -1.11
N THR A 75 19.61 -19.42 0.01
CA THR A 75 19.84 -19.94 1.37
C THR A 75 18.91 -21.11 1.68
N ILE A 76 17.63 -21.01 1.31
CA ILE A 76 16.66 -22.11 1.48
C ILE A 76 17.11 -23.33 0.68
N ILE A 77 17.49 -23.15 -0.59
CA ILE A 77 18.05 -24.22 -1.42
C ILE A 77 19.27 -24.84 -0.73
N ALA A 78 20.25 -24.04 -0.33
CA ALA A 78 21.46 -24.53 0.31
C ALA A 78 21.16 -25.38 1.56
N ARG A 79 20.19 -24.97 2.39
CA ARG A 79 19.75 -25.75 3.55
C ARG A 79 19.05 -27.06 3.16
N VAL A 80 18.15 -27.03 2.18
CA VAL A 80 17.43 -28.23 1.72
C VAL A 80 18.39 -29.29 1.17
N PHE A 81 19.43 -28.87 0.44
CA PHE A 81 20.46 -29.77 -0.09
C PHE A 81 21.57 -30.10 0.92
N GLY A 82 21.50 -29.60 2.16
CA GLY A 82 22.51 -29.87 3.21
C GLY A 82 23.88 -29.20 2.96
N LEU A 83 23.96 -28.17 2.12
CA LEU A 83 25.19 -27.44 1.80
C LEU A 83 25.57 -26.50 2.95
N SER A 84 26.20 -27.05 3.98
CA SER A 84 26.54 -26.35 5.23
C SER A 84 27.38 -25.08 5.01
N LEU A 85 28.47 -25.16 4.23
CA LEU A 85 29.35 -24.02 3.94
C LEU A 85 28.63 -22.90 3.19
N LEU A 86 27.86 -23.24 2.14
CA LEU A 86 27.10 -22.27 1.36
C LEU A 86 26.01 -21.61 2.22
N SER A 87 25.29 -22.40 3.02
CA SER A 87 24.28 -21.87 3.94
C SER A 87 24.88 -20.92 4.98
N TYR A 88 26.06 -21.24 5.53
CA TYR A 88 26.77 -20.39 6.48
C TYR A 88 27.20 -19.06 5.83
N LEU A 89 27.77 -19.12 4.63
CA LEU A 89 28.21 -17.93 3.90
C LEU A 89 27.02 -17.00 3.60
N LEU A 90 25.94 -17.54 3.04
CA LEU A 90 24.76 -16.75 2.68
C LEU A 90 24.08 -16.12 3.92
N MET A 91 24.02 -16.82 5.05
CA MET A 91 23.47 -16.26 6.29
C MET A 91 24.29 -15.08 6.81
N ASN A 92 25.62 -15.17 6.76
CA ASN A 92 26.49 -14.06 7.13
C ASN A 92 26.36 -12.89 6.15
N THR A 93 26.22 -13.17 4.86
CA THR A 93 25.93 -12.16 3.84
C THR A 93 24.62 -11.42 4.15
N ILE A 94 23.53 -12.12 4.47
CA ILE A 94 22.25 -11.49 4.85
C ILE A 94 22.44 -10.54 6.04
N SER A 95 23.21 -10.94 7.06
CA SER A 95 23.48 -10.08 8.23
C SER A 95 24.20 -8.79 7.85
N VAL A 96 25.23 -8.85 7.01
CA VAL A 96 25.95 -7.65 6.53
C VAL A 96 25.04 -6.79 5.64
N PHE A 97 24.30 -7.43 4.72
CA PHE A 97 23.35 -6.75 3.84
C PHE A 97 22.23 -6.06 4.60
N SER A 98 21.79 -6.57 5.76
CA SER A 98 20.77 -5.90 6.57
C SER A 98 21.25 -4.53 7.08
N LEU A 99 22.52 -4.42 7.47
CA LEU A 99 23.12 -3.15 7.90
C LEU A 99 23.30 -2.20 6.70
N ALA A 100 23.83 -2.72 5.60
CA ALA A 100 23.99 -1.96 4.37
C ALA A 100 22.64 -1.47 3.83
N PHE A 101 21.59 -2.28 3.95
CA PHE A 101 20.23 -1.94 3.54
C PHE A 101 19.74 -0.71 4.29
N VAL A 102 19.86 -0.65 5.62
CA VAL A 102 19.41 0.52 6.41
C VAL A 102 20.15 1.79 6.00
N ILE A 103 21.47 1.70 5.79
CA ILE A 103 22.30 2.83 5.37
C ILE A 103 21.92 3.31 3.97
N ILE A 104 21.76 2.37 3.03
CA ILE A 104 21.43 2.67 1.63
C ILE A 104 19.99 3.18 1.50
N PHE A 105 19.04 2.70 2.31
CA PHE A 105 17.63 3.09 2.29
C PHE A 105 17.31 4.36 3.08
N GLN A 106 18.28 4.88 3.84
CA GLN A 106 18.08 6.09 4.63
C GLN A 106 17.54 7.27 3.79
N PRO A 107 18.05 7.54 2.57
CA PRO A 107 17.53 8.60 1.70
C PRO A 107 16.09 8.35 1.21
N GLU A 108 15.74 7.11 0.86
CA GLU A 108 14.41 6.74 0.38
C GLU A 108 13.34 6.85 1.48
N LEU A 109 13.67 6.40 2.70
CA LEU A 109 12.79 6.54 3.86
C LEU A 109 12.53 8.01 4.15
N ARG A 110 13.58 8.83 4.12
CA ARG A 110 13.48 10.28 4.28
C ARG A 110 12.56 10.90 3.22
N ARG A 111 12.80 10.62 1.93
CA ARG A 111 11.99 11.12 0.80
C ARG A 111 10.53 10.69 0.90
N THR A 112 10.27 9.45 1.30
CA THR A 112 8.90 8.92 1.43
C THR A 112 8.16 9.62 2.57
N LEU A 113 8.80 9.82 3.72
CA LEU A 113 8.23 10.56 4.85
C LEU A 113 7.99 12.03 4.51
N GLU A 114 8.91 12.66 3.78
CA GLU A 114 8.75 14.03 3.29
C GLU A 114 7.58 14.14 2.29
N THR A 115 7.43 13.16 1.39
CA THR A 115 6.32 13.10 0.42
C THR A 115 4.98 12.86 1.11
N VAL A 116 4.92 11.96 2.09
CA VAL A 116 3.72 11.69 2.90
C VAL A 116 3.36 12.89 3.77
N GLY A 117 4.36 13.57 4.36
CA GLY A 117 4.17 14.77 5.16
C GLY A 117 3.65 15.95 4.34
N ARG A 118 4.13 16.13 3.10
CA ARG A 118 3.65 17.17 2.17
C ARG A 118 2.31 16.81 1.51
N SER A 119 2.08 15.54 1.19
CA SER A 119 0.86 15.07 0.51
C SER A 119 -0.32 14.81 1.46
N GLY A 120 -0.05 14.56 2.75
CA GLY A 120 -1.06 14.35 3.79
C GLY A 120 -2.04 15.51 3.95
N LEU A 121 -1.63 16.74 3.60
CA LEU A 121 -2.50 17.93 3.56
C LEU A 121 -3.47 17.94 2.36
N ASN A 122 -3.19 17.19 1.30
CA ASN A 122 -4.03 17.13 0.10
C ASN A 122 -4.99 15.92 0.06
N LEU A 123 -4.88 14.99 1.01
CA LEU A 123 -5.74 13.81 1.12
C LEU A 123 -7.12 14.09 1.76
N PHE A 124 -7.32 15.26 2.38
CA PHE A 124 -8.55 15.60 3.12
C PHE A 124 -9.57 16.45 2.34
N ASN A 125 -9.38 16.68 1.04
CA ASN A 125 -10.31 17.49 0.24
C ASN A 125 -10.99 16.67 -0.89
N PRO A 126 -12.04 15.88 -0.60
CA PRO A 126 -12.68 15.01 -1.59
C PRO A 126 -13.66 15.74 -2.54
N ARG A 127 -13.48 17.04 -2.78
CA ARG A 127 -14.42 17.88 -3.56
C ARG A 127 -13.98 18.28 -4.97
N SER A 128 -12.86 17.76 -5.49
CA SER A 128 -12.34 18.14 -6.82
C SER A 128 -12.51 17.08 -7.90
N GLY A 129 -13.50 16.18 -7.76
CA GLY A 129 -13.61 14.96 -8.56
C GLY A 129 -14.26 15.03 -9.95
N GLU A 130 -14.84 16.14 -10.42
CA GLU A 130 -15.63 16.11 -11.68
C GLU A 130 -15.48 17.33 -12.62
N TYR A 131 -14.69 18.35 -12.26
CA TYR A 131 -14.51 19.57 -13.08
C TYR A 131 -13.09 19.76 -13.67
N GLN A 132 -12.21 18.75 -13.58
CA GLN A 132 -10.78 18.91 -13.93
C GLN A 132 -10.36 18.38 -15.31
N GLY A 133 -11.18 17.61 -16.03
CA GLY A 133 -10.80 17.04 -17.33
C GLY A 133 -10.56 18.10 -18.42
N GLU A 134 -11.53 19.01 -18.62
CA GLU A 134 -11.39 20.12 -19.57
C GLU A 134 -10.36 21.16 -19.10
N ARG A 135 -10.26 21.43 -17.79
CA ARG A 135 -9.28 22.38 -17.25
C ARG A 135 -7.85 21.87 -17.40
N ALA A 136 -7.57 20.59 -17.14
CA ALA A 136 -6.23 20.02 -17.27
C ALA A 136 -5.73 20.01 -18.72
N ALA A 137 -6.58 19.63 -19.69
CA ALA A 137 -6.24 19.70 -21.11
C ALA A 137 -6.02 21.16 -21.57
N THR A 138 -6.84 22.09 -21.06
CA THR A 138 -6.65 23.53 -21.29
C THR A 138 -5.33 24.02 -20.69
N THR A 139 -4.95 23.57 -19.49
CA THR A 139 -3.69 23.95 -18.83
C THR A 139 -2.46 23.40 -19.57
N VAL A 140 -2.52 22.16 -20.07
CA VAL A 140 -1.42 21.59 -20.88
C VAL A 140 -1.29 22.32 -22.22
N SER A 141 -2.40 22.66 -22.88
CA SER A 141 -2.36 23.42 -24.13
C SER A 141 -1.77 24.83 -23.92
N GLN A 142 -2.16 25.51 -22.84
CA GLN A 142 -1.59 26.82 -22.47
C GLN A 142 -0.09 26.74 -22.14
N MET A 143 0.35 25.66 -21.48
CA MET A 143 1.76 25.38 -21.24
C MET A 143 2.52 25.19 -22.56
N ILE A 144 1.98 24.39 -23.48
CA ILE A 144 2.60 24.14 -24.79
C ILE A 144 2.76 25.46 -25.55
N GLU A 145 1.72 26.29 -25.63
CA GLU A 145 1.82 27.59 -26.31
C GLU A 145 2.86 28.51 -25.67
N SER A 146 2.94 28.54 -24.33
CA SER A 146 3.94 29.34 -23.61
C SER A 146 5.37 28.89 -23.91
N ILE A 147 5.60 27.56 -23.98
CA ILE A 147 6.91 26.99 -24.33
C ILE A 147 7.24 27.30 -25.80
N VAL A 148 6.31 27.05 -26.71
CA VAL A 148 6.50 27.25 -28.16
C VAL A 148 6.81 28.72 -28.46
N GLN A 149 6.05 29.64 -27.87
CA GLN A 149 6.30 31.07 -28.04
C GLN A 149 7.68 31.47 -27.49
N ALA A 150 8.04 31.00 -26.29
CA ALA A 150 9.35 31.31 -25.71
C ALA A 150 10.49 30.77 -26.58
N CYS A 151 10.35 29.53 -27.08
CA CYS A 151 11.33 28.93 -27.96
C CYS A 151 11.43 29.67 -29.31
N GLY A 152 10.31 30.11 -29.89
CA GLY A 152 10.34 30.90 -31.12
C GLY A 152 11.10 32.22 -30.95
N GLU A 153 10.77 32.98 -29.91
CA GLU A 153 11.42 34.27 -29.64
C GLU A 153 12.91 34.10 -29.27
N MET A 154 13.27 33.07 -28.49
CA MET A 154 14.66 32.78 -28.13
C MET A 154 15.49 32.26 -29.32
N ALA A 155 14.87 31.55 -30.26
CA ALA A 155 15.52 31.11 -31.48
C ALA A 155 15.94 32.30 -32.36
N GLU A 156 15.08 33.32 -32.48
CA GLU A 156 15.38 34.57 -33.20
C GLU A 156 16.49 35.39 -32.54
N SER A 157 16.55 35.39 -31.21
CA SER A 157 17.60 36.08 -30.45
C SER A 157 18.86 35.25 -30.21
N TYR A 158 18.97 34.06 -30.82
CA TYR A 158 20.09 33.11 -30.63
C TYR A 158 20.38 32.79 -29.16
N THR A 159 19.34 32.74 -28.32
CA THR A 159 19.46 32.45 -26.90
C THR A 159 19.38 30.94 -26.65
N GLY A 160 20.43 30.38 -26.04
CA GLY A 160 20.49 28.96 -25.70
C GLY A 160 19.55 28.59 -24.57
N ALA A 161 18.81 27.49 -24.72
CA ALA A 161 17.89 27.02 -23.69
C ALA A 161 17.82 25.49 -23.64
N LEU A 162 17.52 24.94 -22.47
CA LEU A 162 17.31 23.52 -22.26
C LEU A 162 16.11 23.29 -21.32
N ILE A 163 15.02 22.78 -21.87
CA ILE A 163 13.74 22.60 -21.17
C ILE A 163 13.44 21.11 -21.10
N VAL A 164 13.33 20.55 -19.90
CA VAL A 164 12.97 19.14 -19.68
C VAL A 164 11.55 19.06 -19.16
N ILE A 165 10.71 18.28 -19.83
CA ILE A 165 9.33 18.03 -19.44
C ILE A 165 9.25 16.60 -18.90
N GLU A 166 8.95 16.49 -17.61
CA GLU A 166 8.70 15.21 -16.95
C GLU A 166 7.38 14.61 -17.46
N ARG A 167 7.42 13.30 -17.76
CA ARG A 167 6.25 12.52 -18.17
C ARG A 167 5.90 11.47 -17.14
N THR A 168 6.09 10.19 -17.45
CA THR A 168 5.67 9.09 -16.57
C THR A 168 6.76 8.70 -15.58
N THR A 169 8.02 8.90 -15.96
CA THR A 169 9.21 8.61 -15.16
C THR A 169 9.53 9.85 -14.34
N PRO A 170 9.49 9.78 -12.99
CA PRO A 170 9.79 10.94 -12.15
C PRO A 170 11.27 11.29 -12.24
N LEU A 171 11.58 12.57 -12.43
CA LEU A 171 12.92 13.13 -12.50
C LEU A 171 13.25 13.94 -11.23
N GLY A 172 12.69 13.57 -10.08
CA GLY A 172 12.88 14.27 -8.82
C GLY A 172 14.35 14.42 -8.38
N GLU A 173 15.20 13.45 -8.75
CA GLU A 173 16.65 13.50 -8.47
C GLU A 173 17.35 14.72 -9.10
N LEU A 174 16.79 15.27 -10.19
CA LEU A 174 17.31 16.46 -10.85
C LEU A 174 16.96 17.75 -10.10
N GLN A 175 15.82 17.78 -9.39
CA GLN A 175 15.41 18.92 -8.57
C GLN A 175 16.20 18.98 -7.26
N ASP A 176 16.54 17.82 -6.68
CA ASP A 176 17.22 17.72 -5.37
C ASP A 176 18.72 18.08 -5.42
N GLN A 177 19.25 18.48 -6.57
CA GLN A 177 20.66 18.83 -6.73
C GLN A 177 21.00 20.13 -5.96
N GLU A 178 22.18 20.21 -5.35
CA GLU A 178 22.59 21.38 -4.55
C GLU A 178 22.61 22.69 -5.34
N ASN A 179 22.86 22.62 -6.65
CA ASN A 179 22.86 23.77 -7.56
C ASN A 179 21.48 24.13 -8.11
N ALA A 180 20.48 23.25 -8.01
CA ALA A 180 19.16 23.50 -8.56
C ALA A 180 18.43 24.58 -7.73
N VAL A 181 17.75 25.49 -8.43
CA VAL A 181 16.95 26.54 -7.79
C VAL A 181 15.49 26.19 -7.94
N GLU A 182 14.81 25.90 -6.83
CA GLU A 182 13.37 25.65 -6.80
C GLU A 182 12.60 26.94 -7.13
N ILE A 183 11.66 26.86 -8.08
CA ILE A 183 10.86 28.00 -8.54
C ILE A 183 9.37 27.79 -8.24
N ASP A 184 8.86 26.58 -8.47
CA ASP A 184 7.43 26.22 -8.39
C ASP A 184 6.46 27.29 -8.95
N SER A 185 6.60 27.61 -10.24
CA SER A 185 5.80 28.64 -10.91
C SER A 185 5.00 28.10 -12.10
N PRO A 186 3.83 28.69 -12.45
CA PRO A 186 3.19 28.41 -13.73
C PRO A 186 4.15 28.63 -14.91
N VAL A 187 4.03 27.79 -15.93
CA VAL A 187 4.81 27.96 -17.17
C VAL A 187 4.30 29.21 -17.89
N SER A 188 5.19 30.17 -18.15
CA SER A 188 4.89 31.40 -18.89
C SER A 188 6.05 31.77 -19.79
N THR A 189 5.74 32.36 -20.95
CA THR A 189 6.73 32.79 -21.95
C THR A 189 7.80 33.69 -21.34
N SER A 190 7.38 34.71 -20.59
CA SER A 190 8.28 35.69 -19.98
C SER A 190 9.22 35.07 -18.95
N LEU A 191 8.74 34.10 -18.15
CA LEU A 191 9.57 33.45 -17.13
C LEU A 191 10.62 32.54 -17.76
N ILE A 192 10.25 31.75 -18.78
CA ILE A 192 11.20 30.90 -19.52
C ILE A 192 12.31 31.78 -20.09
N LYS A 193 11.94 32.86 -20.78
CA LYS A 193 12.90 33.81 -21.35
C LYS A 193 13.81 34.39 -20.26
N GLN A 194 13.25 34.83 -19.14
CA GLN A 194 14.00 35.44 -18.05
C GLN A 194 15.01 34.47 -17.41
N ILE A 195 14.66 33.19 -17.31
CA ILE A 195 15.56 32.14 -16.79
C ILE A 195 16.77 31.97 -17.72
N PHE A 196 16.57 31.99 -19.03
CA PHE A 196 17.62 31.79 -20.04
C PHE A 196 18.30 33.07 -20.52
N VAL A 197 18.07 34.23 -19.89
CA VAL A 197 18.84 35.43 -20.18
C VAL A 197 20.31 35.18 -19.85
N ASP A 198 21.18 35.45 -20.81
CA ASP A 198 22.63 35.29 -20.66
C ASP A 198 23.16 36.03 -19.44
N SER A 199 24.17 35.45 -18.79
CA SER A 199 24.83 36.04 -17.61
C SER A 199 23.97 36.12 -16.33
N THR A 200 22.80 35.48 -16.30
CA THR A 200 22.02 35.32 -15.05
C THR A 200 22.46 34.08 -14.28
N PRO A 201 22.32 33.99 -12.94
CA PRO A 201 22.65 32.74 -12.23
C PRO A 201 21.81 31.51 -12.66
N LEU A 202 20.66 31.71 -13.32
CA LEU A 202 19.70 30.66 -13.64
C LEU A 202 19.88 30.05 -15.05
N HIS A 203 20.50 30.75 -16.00
CA HIS A 203 20.62 30.29 -17.40
C HIS A 203 21.55 29.10 -17.61
N ASP A 204 22.42 28.82 -16.64
CA ASP A 204 23.42 27.76 -16.73
C ASP A 204 22.83 26.42 -16.26
N GLY A 205 22.25 25.68 -17.19
CA GLY A 205 21.64 24.38 -16.97
C GLY A 205 20.30 24.23 -17.67
N ALA A 206 19.45 23.39 -17.11
CA ALA A 206 18.10 23.11 -17.59
C ALA A 206 17.01 23.66 -16.66
N ILE A 207 15.82 23.86 -17.22
CA ILE A 207 14.59 23.94 -16.43
C ILE A 207 13.87 22.59 -16.44
N LEU A 208 13.28 22.21 -15.31
CA LEU A 208 12.42 21.03 -15.20
C LEU A 208 10.97 21.47 -15.05
N ILE A 209 10.14 21.02 -15.97
CA ILE A 209 8.69 21.19 -15.95
C ILE A 209 8.05 19.90 -15.45
N ARG A 210 7.28 19.99 -14.37
CA ARG A 210 6.49 18.87 -13.82
C ARG A 210 5.07 19.31 -13.54
N TYR A 211 4.11 18.44 -13.83
CA TYR A 211 2.69 18.69 -13.54
C TYR A 211 2.18 20.04 -14.09
N GLY A 212 2.71 20.49 -15.24
CA GLY A 212 2.33 21.77 -15.85
C GLY A 212 2.98 23.02 -15.24
N ARG A 213 4.02 22.86 -14.41
CA ARG A 213 4.70 23.95 -13.68
C ARG A 213 6.21 23.85 -13.81
N ILE A 214 6.91 24.98 -13.78
CA ILE A 214 8.37 25.03 -13.67
C ILE A 214 8.73 24.65 -12.23
N ALA A 215 9.25 23.45 -12.01
CA ALA A 215 9.62 22.95 -10.69
C ALA A 215 10.93 23.58 -10.22
N ALA A 216 11.95 23.54 -11.06
CA ALA A 216 13.27 24.10 -10.77
C ALA A 216 14.01 24.53 -12.04
N ALA A 217 15.02 25.39 -11.86
CA ALA A 217 15.96 25.84 -12.88
C ALA A 217 17.40 25.54 -12.46
N ARG A 218 18.37 25.81 -13.35
CA ARG A 218 19.80 25.57 -13.12
C ARG A 218 20.12 24.09 -12.84
N ILE A 219 19.31 23.19 -13.39
CA ILE A 219 19.47 21.75 -13.20
C ILE A 219 20.61 21.25 -14.09
N HIS A 220 21.48 20.43 -13.53
CA HIS A 220 22.54 19.78 -14.27
C HIS A 220 22.08 18.40 -14.76
N ILE A 221 22.17 18.17 -16.07
CA ILE A 221 21.78 16.90 -16.67
C ILE A 221 23.03 16.14 -17.09
N PRO A 222 23.16 14.83 -16.77
CA PRO A 222 24.25 14.02 -17.29
C PRO A 222 24.25 14.03 -18.82
N LEU A 223 25.44 14.23 -19.40
CA LEU A 223 25.61 14.26 -20.85
C LEU A 223 25.55 12.83 -21.41
N SER A 224 24.85 12.63 -22.52
CA SER A 224 24.89 11.35 -23.23
C SER A 224 26.29 11.06 -23.78
N ASP A 225 26.79 9.86 -23.51
CA ASP A 225 28.09 9.34 -23.99
C ASP A 225 27.98 8.62 -25.35
N ASN A 226 26.85 8.75 -26.04
CA ASN A 226 26.63 8.07 -27.29
C ASN A 226 27.64 8.53 -28.36
N TYR A 227 28.56 7.63 -28.75
CA TYR A 227 29.62 7.93 -29.73
C TYR A 227 29.11 8.22 -31.14
N HIS A 228 27.83 7.95 -31.43
CA HIS A 228 27.19 8.25 -32.71
C HIS A 228 26.60 9.66 -32.78
N LEU A 229 26.77 10.49 -31.74
CA LEU A 229 26.35 11.88 -31.77
C LEU A 229 27.13 12.65 -32.82
N ARG A 230 26.42 13.49 -33.59
CA ARG A 230 27.08 14.36 -34.56
C ARG A 230 28.06 15.27 -33.82
N LYS A 231 29.25 15.46 -34.39
CA LYS A 231 30.34 16.26 -33.79
C LYS A 231 29.96 17.73 -33.59
N ASP A 232 28.92 18.22 -34.25
CA ASP A 232 28.44 19.60 -34.16
C ASP A 232 27.41 19.83 -33.05
N TYR A 233 27.19 18.85 -32.16
CA TYR A 233 26.31 18.98 -31.00
C TYR A 233 27.07 19.49 -29.77
N GLY A 234 26.68 20.67 -29.30
CA GLY A 234 27.17 21.26 -28.05
C GLY A 234 26.70 20.54 -26.79
N THR A 235 27.12 21.04 -25.62
CA THR A 235 26.84 20.44 -24.31
C THR A 235 25.33 20.36 -24.01
N ARG A 236 24.55 21.41 -24.31
CA ARG A 236 23.08 21.39 -24.11
C ARG A 236 22.37 20.32 -24.95
N HIS A 237 22.87 20.04 -26.16
CA HIS A 237 22.31 18.97 -27.00
C HIS A 237 22.59 17.59 -26.40
N ARG A 238 23.83 17.36 -25.94
CA ARG A 238 24.19 16.11 -25.25
C ARG A 238 23.42 15.93 -23.95
N ALA A 239 23.20 17.02 -23.22
CA ALA A 239 22.36 17.06 -22.02
C ALA A 239 20.90 16.72 -22.34
N ALA A 240 20.32 17.30 -23.39
CA ALA A 240 18.95 16.98 -23.81
C ALA A 240 18.78 15.48 -24.11
N ILE A 241 19.76 14.89 -24.79
CA ILE A 241 19.75 13.46 -25.10
C ILE A 241 19.88 12.65 -23.83
N GLY A 242 20.80 13.00 -22.94
CA GLY A 242 20.94 12.35 -21.62
C GLY A 242 19.65 12.43 -20.80
N ALA A 243 18.96 13.58 -20.78
CA ALA A 243 17.65 13.72 -20.13
C ALA A 243 16.63 12.70 -20.67
N SER A 244 16.60 12.52 -21.98
CA SER A 244 15.71 11.57 -22.66
C SER A 244 16.16 10.10 -22.55
N GLU A 245 17.37 9.83 -22.08
CA GLU A 245 17.89 8.48 -21.78
C GLU A 245 17.57 8.06 -20.33
N MET A 246 17.46 9.04 -19.41
CA MET A 246 17.13 8.80 -18.00
C MET A 246 15.68 8.31 -17.79
N GLY A 247 14.80 8.47 -18.78
CA GLY A 247 13.39 8.12 -18.69
C GLY A 247 12.62 8.40 -19.98
N ASP A 248 11.32 8.62 -19.87
CA ASP A 248 10.45 8.99 -21.01
C ASP A 248 10.26 10.51 -21.16
N ALA A 249 11.16 11.31 -20.58
CA ALA A 249 11.09 12.76 -20.61
C ALA A 249 11.31 13.32 -22.02
N ILE A 250 10.67 14.47 -22.28
CA ILE A 250 10.89 15.25 -23.50
C ILE A 250 11.84 16.37 -23.15
N ALA A 251 12.97 16.46 -23.83
CA ALA A 251 13.89 17.59 -23.67
C ALA A 251 13.90 18.45 -24.94
N ILE A 252 13.66 19.74 -24.79
CA ILE A 252 13.72 20.74 -25.86
C ILE A 252 15.03 21.49 -25.68
N VAL A 253 15.80 21.62 -26.76
CA VAL A 253 17.06 22.35 -26.76
C VAL A 253 17.07 23.40 -27.85
N LEU A 254 17.54 24.60 -27.50
CA LEU A 254 17.79 25.69 -28.42
C LEU A 254 19.29 25.93 -28.55
N SER A 255 19.78 25.98 -29.78
CA SER A 255 21.18 26.26 -30.08
C SER A 255 21.48 27.75 -29.96
N GLU A 256 22.42 28.11 -29.08
CA GLU A 256 22.94 29.49 -28.98
C GLU A 256 23.78 29.89 -30.21
N GLU A 257 24.31 28.92 -30.95
CA GLU A 257 25.14 29.18 -32.15
C GLU A 257 24.30 29.33 -33.41
N LYS A 258 23.25 28.51 -33.55
CA LYS A 258 22.49 28.36 -34.81
C LYS A 258 21.04 28.84 -34.72
N GLY A 259 20.53 29.14 -33.52
CA GLY A 259 19.12 29.43 -33.31
C GLY A 259 18.19 28.23 -33.58
N THR A 260 18.74 27.03 -33.82
CA THR A 260 17.93 25.86 -34.17
C THR A 260 17.22 25.29 -32.95
N ILE A 261 15.93 24.99 -33.11
CA ILE A 261 15.13 24.27 -32.11
C ILE A 261 15.26 22.77 -32.37
N SER A 262 15.58 21.99 -31.35
CA SER A 262 15.60 20.53 -31.43
C SER A 262 14.86 19.91 -30.24
N ILE A 263 14.39 18.68 -30.43
CA ILE A 263 13.67 17.90 -29.42
C ILE A 263 14.35 16.54 -29.25
N ALA A 264 14.65 16.16 -28.01
CA ALA A 264 15.22 14.87 -27.65
C ALA A 264 14.16 13.99 -26.98
N ILE A 265 13.98 12.79 -27.55
CA ILE A 265 12.99 11.79 -27.12
C ILE A 265 13.64 10.42 -27.29
N GLU A 266 13.56 9.59 -26.24
CA GLU A 266 14.07 8.20 -26.25
C GLU A 266 15.53 8.10 -26.72
N GLY A 267 16.40 9.00 -26.24
CA GLY A 267 17.83 9.02 -26.57
C GLY A 267 18.15 9.48 -27.99
N ARG A 268 17.19 10.05 -28.73
CA ARG A 268 17.39 10.58 -30.08
C ARG A 268 17.03 12.05 -30.13
N LEU A 269 17.85 12.83 -30.82
CA LEU A 269 17.63 14.26 -31.06
C LEU A 269 17.09 14.48 -32.48
N TYR A 270 15.98 15.20 -32.58
CA TYR A 270 15.35 15.60 -33.84
C TYR A 270 15.42 17.12 -33.97
N VAL A 271 16.02 17.61 -35.05
CA VAL A 271 16.05 19.05 -35.38
C VAL A 271 14.71 19.41 -36.00
N LEU A 272 14.13 20.53 -35.56
CA LEU A 272 12.83 21.01 -36.01
C LEU A 272 13.02 22.21 -36.95
N GLU A 273 12.14 22.32 -37.96
CA GLU A 273 12.22 23.40 -38.95
C GLU A 273 11.83 24.76 -38.36
N ASN A 274 10.81 24.79 -37.49
CA ASN A 274 10.29 26.00 -36.86
C ASN A 274 9.58 25.71 -35.53
N SER A 275 9.11 26.76 -34.85
CA SER A 275 8.33 26.67 -33.62
C SER A 275 6.98 25.96 -33.81
N ASP A 276 6.39 26.02 -35.01
CA ASP A 276 5.14 25.30 -35.33
C ASP A 276 5.35 23.77 -35.38
N ALA A 277 6.50 23.31 -35.86
CA ALA A 277 6.90 21.91 -35.80
C ALA A 277 7.07 21.46 -34.34
N LEU A 278 7.63 22.32 -33.47
CA LEU A 278 7.71 22.06 -32.03
C LEU A 278 6.31 21.92 -31.41
N ARG A 279 5.38 22.84 -31.72
CA ARG A 279 3.97 22.74 -31.28
C ARG A 279 3.37 21.40 -31.66
N THR A 280 3.51 21.01 -32.93
CA THR A 280 2.97 19.74 -33.45
C THR A 280 3.51 18.53 -32.70
N GLN A 281 4.82 18.49 -32.43
CA GLN A 281 5.42 17.40 -31.66
C GLN A 281 4.96 17.40 -30.20
N LEU A 282 4.91 18.56 -29.54
CA LEU A 282 4.47 18.65 -28.15
C LEU A 282 2.99 18.24 -27.98
N HIS A 283 2.10 18.67 -28.88
CA HIS A 283 0.72 18.20 -28.89
C HIS A 283 0.64 16.67 -29.07
N ARG A 284 1.41 16.11 -30.00
CA ARG A 284 1.47 14.66 -30.22
C ARG A 284 1.90 13.91 -28.94
N PHE A 285 2.99 14.31 -28.31
CA PHE A 285 3.54 13.55 -27.18
C PHE A 285 2.88 13.84 -25.83
N LEU A 286 2.20 14.99 -25.66
CA LEU A 286 1.59 15.40 -24.40
C LEU A 286 0.05 15.29 -24.38
N LEU A 287 -0.63 15.27 -25.53
CA LEU A 287 -2.10 15.30 -25.61
C LEU A 287 -2.76 14.09 -26.31
N GLN A 288 -2.03 13.22 -27.02
CA GLN A 288 -2.68 12.06 -27.66
C GLN A 288 -2.98 10.92 -26.69
N ASP A 289 -4.27 10.76 -26.39
CA ASP A 289 -4.93 9.49 -26.07
C ASP A 289 -6.33 9.36 -26.73
N GLU A 290 -6.68 10.18 -27.77
CA GLU A 290 -8.07 10.26 -28.26
C GLU A 290 -8.39 10.20 -29.77
N GLU A 291 -7.47 10.24 -30.76
CA GLU A 291 -7.90 10.48 -32.17
C GLU A 291 -7.63 9.43 -33.26
N GLU A 292 -7.26 8.19 -32.94
CA GLU A 292 -7.18 7.14 -33.99
C GLU A 292 -8.06 5.93 -33.65
N THR A 293 -9.38 6.10 -33.72
CA THR A 293 -10.35 5.03 -34.09
C THR A 293 -11.76 5.58 -34.30
N GLU A 294 -11.96 6.45 -35.30
CA GLU A 294 -13.30 6.67 -35.87
C GLU A 294 -13.32 6.41 -37.38
N GLY A 295 -13.25 5.12 -37.72
CA GLY A 295 -13.70 4.58 -39.00
C GLY A 295 -14.87 3.62 -38.77
N HIS A 296 -16.09 4.09 -39.07
CA HIS A 296 -17.31 3.32 -39.29
C HIS A 296 -17.75 2.27 -38.24
N PHE A 297 -18.61 2.66 -37.28
CA PHE A 297 -19.99 2.15 -37.16
C PHE A 297 -20.72 2.86 -36.00
N ARG A 298 -21.88 3.46 -36.31
CA ARG A 298 -22.82 4.05 -35.33
C ARG A 298 -23.68 2.97 -34.69
N LEU A 299 -24.25 3.36 -33.54
CA LEU A 299 -25.30 2.71 -32.73
C LEU A 299 -24.80 1.67 -31.73
N PHE A 300 -24.36 2.16 -30.57
CA PHE A 300 -24.89 1.78 -29.25
C PHE A 300 -24.17 2.65 -28.20
N ARG A 301 -24.86 3.71 -27.75
CA ARG A 301 -24.39 4.61 -26.68
C ARG A 301 -24.44 3.86 -25.35
N ARG A 302 -23.42 3.05 -25.08
CA ARG A 302 -23.22 2.36 -23.81
C ARG A 302 -22.58 3.34 -22.84
N LYS A 303 -23.33 3.75 -21.81
CA LYS A 303 -22.88 4.56 -20.66
C LYS A 303 -21.58 3.95 -20.12
N LYS A 304 -20.42 4.55 -20.45
CA LYS A 304 -19.11 3.97 -20.18
C LYS A 304 -18.66 4.46 -18.81
N LYS A 305 -18.66 3.54 -17.83
CA LYS A 305 -18.18 3.72 -16.45
C LYS A 305 -16.85 4.48 -16.41
N ASN A 306 -16.84 5.56 -15.62
CA ASN A 306 -15.68 6.38 -15.29
C ASN A 306 -14.47 5.51 -14.92
N LYS A 307 -13.37 5.68 -15.65
CA LYS A 307 -12.08 5.03 -15.35
C LYS A 307 -11.31 5.93 -14.39
N THR A 308 -10.98 5.36 -13.23
CA THR A 308 -10.27 6.00 -12.13
C THR A 308 -8.90 6.57 -12.53
N MET A 309 -8.68 7.80 -12.10
CA MET A 309 -7.51 8.67 -12.23
C MET A 309 -6.35 8.15 -11.36
N PHE A 310 -5.44 7.34 -11.90
CA PHE A 310 -4.22 6.93 -11.18
C PHE A 310 -3.10 6.49 -12.15
N GLY A 311 -2.29 7.45 -12.62
CA GLY A 311 -0.97 7.24 -13.24
C GLY A 311 -0.92 6.40 -14.53
N PRO A 312 0.28 6.17 -15.10
CA PRO A 312 0.45 5.46 -16.36
C PRO A 312 -0.15 4.06 -16.28
N ARG A 313 -0.79 3.59 -17.37
CA ARG A 313 -1.39 2.25 -17.42
C ARG A 313 -0.29 1.19 -17.32
N ILE A 314 -0.07 0.69 -16.10
CA ILE A 314 0.70 -0.54 -15.85
C ILE A 314 0.19 -1.62 -16.82
N PRO A 315 1.07 -2.30 -17.59
CA PRO A 315 0.64 -3.40 -18.46
C PRO A 315 -0.12 -4.42 -17.64
N LYS A 316 -1.23 -4.94 -18.18
CA LYS A 316 -2.20 -5.75 -17.42
C LYS A 316 -1.54 -6.89 -16.63
N THR A 317 -0.53 -7.53 -17.20
CA THR A 317 0.27 -8.60 -16.58
C THR A 317 0.98 -8.16 -15.30
N ARG A 318 1.63 -6.99 -15.30
CA ARG A 318 2.33 -6.45 -14.13
C ARG A 318 1.37 -5.98 -13.04
N ARG A 319 0.19 -5.46 -13.40
CA ARG A 319 -0.84 -5.07 -12.42
C ARG A 319 -1.42 -6.28 -11.71
N VAL A 320 -1.71 -7.35 -12.46
CA VAL A 320 -2.18 -8.61 -11.90
C VAL A 320 -1.12 -9.23 -10.99
N LEU A 321 0.15 -9.20 -11.40
CA LEU A 321 1.25 -9.68 -10.56
C LEU A 321 1.34 -8.92 -9.22
N LEU A 322 1.29 -7.58 -9.24
CA LEU A 322 1.32 -6.79 -8.01
C LEU A 322 0.14 -7.10 -7.10
N LEU A 323 -1.07 -7.23 -7.67
CA LEU A 323 -2.27 -7.55 -6.92
C LEU A 323 -2.17 -8.95 -6.29
N PHE A 324 -1.63 -9.92 -7.03
CA PHE A 324 -1.42 -11.28 -6.55
C PHE A 324 -0.39 -11.31 -5.42
N VAL A 325 0.75 -10.62 -5.57
CA VAL A 325 1.76 -10.50 -4.51
C VAL A 325 1.18 -9.81 -3.28
N SER A 326 0.43 -8.72 -3.44
CA SER A 326 -0.21 -8.04 -2.29
C SER A 326 -1.24 -8.91 -1.57
N LEU A 327 -2.00 -9.71 -2.32
CA LEU A 327 -2.99 -10.64 -1.75
C LEU A 327 -2.30 -11.73 -0.93
N ILE A 328 -1.22 -12.31 -1.47
CA ILE A 328 -0.41 -13.31 -0.75
C ILE A 328 0.19 -12.71 0.51
N SER A 329 0.81 -11.52 0.42
CA SER A 329 1.39 -10.85 1.58
C SER A 329 0.35 -10.51 2.65
N ALA A 330 -0.82 -10.02 2.25
CA ALA A 330 -1.92 -9.73 3.16
C ALA A 330 -2.46 -10.99 3.84
N PHE A 331 -2.67 -12.07 3.08
CA PHE A 331 -3.13 -13.34 3.62
C PHE A 331 -2.10 -13.95 4.59
N ALA A 332 -0.81 -13.91 4.25
CA ALA A 332 0.26 -14.38 5.12
C ALA A 332 0.35 -13.57 6.42
N LEU A 333 0.21 -12.25 6.36
CA LEU A 333 0.21 -11.37 7.54
C LEU A 333 -1.03 -11.60 8.40
N TRP A 334 -2.21 -11.64 7.80
CA TRP A 334 -3.46 -11.94 8.50
C TRP A 334 -3.35 -13.28 9.24
N PHE A 335 -2.87 -14.31 8.54
CA PHE A 335 -2.67 -15.62 9.15
C PHE A 335 -1.68 -15.55 10.32
N TYR A 336 -0.54 -14.88 10.15
CA TYR A 336 0.46 -14.72 11.19
C TYR A 336 -0.15 -14.09 12.46
N VAL A 337 -0.97 -13.05 12.30
CA VAL A 337 -1.69 -12.40 13.41
C VAL A 337 -2.64 -13.37 14.08
N GLN A 338 -3.44 -14.13 13.31
CA GLN A 338 -4.38 -15.10 13.87
C GLN A 338 -3.70 -16.26 14.60
N ALA A 339 -2.51 -16.66 14.17
CA ALA A 339 -1.79 -17.79 14.77
C ALA A 339 -0.98 -17.39 16.01
N THR A 340 -0.48 -16.15 16.08
CA THR A 340 0.49 -15.74 17.12
C THR A 340 -0.04 -14.67 18.07
N VAL A 341 -0.78 -13.69 17.54
CA VAL A 341 -1.24 -12.52 18.32
C VAL A 341 -2.62 -12.78 18.90
N ASN A 342 -3.53 -13.36 18.11
CA ASN A 342 -4.91 -13.64 18.54
C ASN A 342 -5.28 -15.14 18.32
N PRO A 343 -4.56 -16.06 18.96
CA PRO A 343 -4.87 -17.48 18.89
C PRO A 343 -6.24 -17.77 19.50
N ILE A 344 -6.79 -18.93 19.16
CA ILE A 344 -7.99 -19.45 19.79
C ILE A 344 -7.55 -20.18 21.05
N GLU A 345 -8.02 -19.69 22.19
CA GLU A 345 -7.71 -20.24 23.51
C GLU A 345 -9.02 -20.66 24.20
N ALA A 346 -8.91 -21.52 25.21
CA ALA A 346 -10.02 -21.83 26.12
C ALA A 346 -9.74 -21.14 27.45
N LYS A 347 -10.74 -20.42 27.98
CA LYS A 347 -10.64 -19.71 29.26
C LYS A 347 -11.83 -20.07 30.15
N SER A 348 -11.53 -20.36 31.40
CA SER A 348 -12.54 -20.69 32.40
C SER A 348 -12.94 -19.45 33.19
N PHE A 349 -14.23 -19.18 33.30
CA PHE A 349 -14.82 -18.11 34.09
C PHE A 349 -15.54 -18.69 35.30
N SER A 350 -15.40 -18.05 36.45
CA SER A 350 -16.12 -18.41 37.68
C SER A 350 -17.32 -17.49 37.81
N VAL A 351 -18.51 -18.02 37.54
CA VAL A 351 -19.75 -17.24 37.42
C VAL A 351 -20.68 -17.60 38.59
N PRO A 352 -21.31 -16.61 39.26
CA PRO A 352 -22.31 -16.90 40.28
C PRO A 352 -23.56 -17.51 39.64
N LEU A 353 -24.15 -18.51 40.30
CA LEU A 353 -25.39 -19.12 39.82
C LEU A 353 -26.59 -18.23 40.18
N SER A 354 -27.37 -17.82 39.19
CA SER A 354 -28.67 -17.18 39.38
C SER A 354 -29.80 -18.21 39.36
N PHE A 355 -30.91 -17.88 40.01
CA PHE A 355 -32.09 -18.75 40.05
C PHE A 355 -33.24 -18.01 39.37
N GLU A 356 -33.82 -18.63 38.35
CA GLU A 356 -34.99 -18.09 37.63
C GLU A 356 -36.25 -18.82 38.13
N ASN A 357 -37.40 -18.14 38.11
CA ASN A 357 -38.69 -18.69 38.59
C ASN A 357 -38.70 -19.13 40.07
N THR A 358 -38.01 -18.41 40.95
CA THR A 358 -37.94 -18.67 42.41
C THR A 358 -39.29 -18.58 43.15
N GLU A 359 -40.29 -17.96 42.53
CA GLU A 359 -41.64 -17.81 43.05
C GLU A 359 -42.45 -19.11 42.93
N VAL A 360 -42.19 -19.93 41.90
CA VAL A 360 -42.96 -21.14 41.57
C VAL A 360 -42.85 -22.24 42.64
N PRO A 361 -41.66 -22.56 43.20
CA PRO A 361 -41.55 -23.51 44.31
C PRO A 361 -42.21 -23.01 45.60
N SER A 362 -42.14 -21.70 45.85
CA SER A 362 -42.69 -21.06 47.06
C SER A 362 -44.22 -21.06 47.05
N GLU A 363 -44.84 -20.82 45.89
CA GLU A 363 -46.30 -20.93 45.69
C GLU A 363 -46.81 -22.37 45.85
N LYS A 364 -45.98 -23.36 45.48
CA LYS A 364 -46.25 -24.80 45.67
C LYS A 364 -45.96 -25.28 47.11
N GLY A 365 -45.46 -24.42 48.00
CA GLY A 365 -45.20 -24.75 49.41
C GLY A 365 -43.89 -25.49 49.65
N PHE A 366 -42.87 -25.28 48.82
CA PHE A 366 -41.55 -25.89 48.96
C PHE A 366 -40.47 -24.88 49.36
N GLU A 367 -39.58 -25.29 50.26
CA GLU A 367 -38.34 -24.60 50.62
C GLU A 367 -37.16 -25.29 49.93
N VAL A 368 -36.37 -24.49 49.19
CA VAL A 368 -35.27 -24.99 48.35
C VAL A 368 -33.94 -24.59 48.98
N THR A 369 -33.09 -25.58 49.29
CA THR A 369 -31.74 -25.33 49.84
C THR A 369 -30.70 -25.32 48.72
N TYR A 370 -30.04 -24.17 48.52
CA TYR A 370 -29.07 -23.97 47.45
C TYR A 370 -27.64 -24.41 47.87
N PRO A 371 -27.01 -25.39 47.20
CA PRO A 371 -25.77 -26.00 47.70
C PRO A 371 -24.48 -25.27 47.28
N THR A 372 -24.49 -24.51 46.19
CA THR A 372 -23.27 -23.92 45.60
C THR A 372 -23.48 -22.50 45.09
N LYS A 373 -22.50 -21.61 45.33
CA LYS A 373 -22.59 -20.19 44.94
C LYS A 373 -21.98 -19.89 43.56
N ASN A 374 -21.00 -20.66 43.11
CA ASN A 374 -20.22 -20.38 41.90
C ASN A 374 -20.06 -21.64 41.04
N ILE A 375 -20.06 -21.47 39.71
CA ILE A 375 -19.79 -22.51 38.72
C ILE A 375 -18.63 -22.11 37.82
N GLN A 376 -17.92 -23.08 37.26
CA GLN A 376 -16.88 -22.84 36.26
C GLN A 376 -17.41 -23.11 34.85
N ILE A 377 -17.36 -22.09 33.99
CA ILE A 377 -17.73 -22.17 32.58
C ILE A 377 -16.46 -22.04 31.74
N SER A 378 -16.13 -23.06 30.94
CA SER A 378 -15.04 -22.98 29.98
C SER A 378 -15.56 -22.52 28.62
N LEU A 379 -15.09 -21.36 28.15
CA LEU A 379 -15.40 -20.83 26.83
C LEU A 379 -14.17 -20.91 25.94
N THR A 380 -14.37 -21.37 24.70
CA THR A 380 -13.36 -21.36 23.65
C THR A 380 -13.66 -20.22 22.67
N GLY A 381 -12.66 -19.39 22.38
CA GLY A 381 -12.82 -18.21 21.55
C GLY A 381 -11.48 -17.53 21.27
N ARG A 382 -11.53 -16.42 20.53
CA ARG A 382 -10.34 -15.60 20.26
C ARG A 382 -9.81 -15.00 21.55
N LYS A 383 -8.50 -15.09 21.78
CA LYS A 383 -7.83 -14.58 22.99
C LYS A 383 -8.24 -13.16 23.36
N ASN A 384 -8.23 -12.22 22.41
CA ASN A 384 -8.61 -10.83 22.68
C ASN A 384 -10.04 -10.66 23.19
N LEU A 385 -10.97 -11.51 22.72
CA LEU A 385 -12.35 -11.51 23.20
C LEU A 385 -12.43 -12.10 24.61
N LEU A 386 -11.81 -13.26 24.85
CA LEU A 386 -11.79 -13.92 26.16
C LEU A 386 -11.08 -13.08 27.25
N ASP A 387 -10.11 -12.26 26.87
CA ASP A 387 -9.41 -11.35 27.78
C ASP A 387 -10.19 -10.08 28.09
N SER A 388 -11.07 -9.65 27.19
CA SER A 388 -11.99 -8.53 27.44
C SER A 388 -13.20 -8.91 28.30
N MET A 389 -13.52 -10.19 28.41
CA MET A 389 -14.69 -10.68 29.14
C MET A 389 -14.46 -10.71 30.65
N THR A 390 -15.47 -10.30 31.40
CA THR A 390 -15.50 -10.39 32.87
C THR A 390 -16.60 -11.37 33.31
N ASN A 391 -16.51 -11.89 34.55
CA ASN A 391 -17.52 -12.78 35.14
C ASN A 391 -18.95 -12.19 35.20
N ARG A 392 -19.14 -10.90 34.85
CA ARG A 392 -20.44 -10.22 34.78
C ARG A 392 -21.12 -10.34 33.42
N ASP A 393 -20.37 -10.69 32.38
CA ASP A 393 -20.87 -10.82 31.01
C ASP A 393 -21.44 -12.23 30.74
N LEU A 394 -21.37 -13.10 31.75
CA LEU A 394 -21.87 -14.47 31.72
C LEU A 394 -22.86 -14.65 32.85
N GLU A 395 -24.06 -15.10 32.51
CA GLU A 395 -25.08 -15.48 33.48
C GLU A 395 -25.43 -16.94 33.26
N ALA A 396 -25.24 -17.73 34.31
CA ALA A 396 -25.73 -19.09 34.37
C ALA A 396 -26.88 -19.15 35.35
N TYR A 397 -28.00 -19.68 34.88
CA TYR A 397 -29.23 -19.74 35.64
C TYR A 397 -29.72 -21.17 35.76
N LEU A 398 -30.45 -21.40 36.82
CA LEU A 398 -31.18 -22.62 37.05
C LEU A 398 -32.67 -22.34 36.93
N ASP A 399 -33.36 -23.07 36.06
CA ASP A 399 -34.81 -22.95 35.90
C ASP A 399 -35.52 -23.85 36.92
N LEU A 400 -36.09 -23.23 37.95
CA LEU A 400 -36.77 -23.91 39.05
C LEU A 400 -38.21 -24.32 38.69
N ALA A 401 -38.71 -24.00 37.50
CA ALA A 401 -40.03 -24.44 37.03
C ALA A 401 -40.12 -25.97 36.86
N GLN A 402 -38.97 -26.64 36.71
CA GLN A 402 -38.85 -28.10 36.51
C GLN A 402 -39.02 -28.92 37.80
N ILE A 403 -39.24 -28.26 38.95
CA ILE A 403 -39.41 -28.93 40.24
C ILE A 403 -40.88 -29.35 40.43
N GLU A 404 -41.11 -30.66 40.46
CA GLU A 404 -42.44 -31.28 40.56
C GLU A 404 -42.68 -32.09 41.85
N GLU A 405 -41.64 -32.57 42.53
CA GLU A 405 -41.74 -33.54 43.66
C GLU A 405 -40.82 -33.19 44.85
N GLU A 406 -41.20 -33.64 46.05
CA GLU A 406 -40.40 -33.51 47.28
C GLU A 406 -39.20 -34.48 47.26
N GLY A 407 -38.01 -34.01 47.60
CA GLY A 407 -36.81 -34.84 47.66
C GLY A 407 -35.55 -34.19 47.11
N ILE A 408 -34.56 -35.03 46.83
CA ILE A 408 -33.28 -34.62 46.24
C ILE A 408 -33.43 -34.67 44.72
N GLN A 409 -33.36 -33.51 44.06
CA GLN A 409 -33.48 -33.41 42.60
C GLN A 409 -32.20 -32.88 41.97
N THR A 410 -31.84 -33.41 40.81
CA THR A 410 -30.65 -33.01 40.05
C THR A 410 -31.11 -32.22 38.83
N ILE A 411 -30.70 -30.95 38.73
CA ILE A 411 -31.13 -30.03 37.68
C ILE A 411 -29.91 -29.59 36.87
N LYS A 412 -30.07 -29.56 35.54
CA LYS A 412 -29.05 -29.09 34.60
C LYS A 412 -28.92 -27.57 34.63
N ILE A 413 -27.69 -27.10 34.56
CA ILE A 413 -27.40 -25.67 34.54
C ILE A 413 -27.54 -25.14 33.11
N ASN A 414 -28.36 -24.10 32.93
CA ASN A 414 -28.52 -23.43 31.65
C ASN A 414 -27.68 -22.14 31.61
N ILE A 415 -27.13 -21.80 30.44
CA ILE A 415 -26.43 -20.54 30.22
C ILE A 415 -27.38 -19.60 29.47
N SER A 416 -27.45 -18.34 29.89
CA SER A 416 -28.20 -17.31 29.17
C SER A 416 -27.67 -17.14 27.74
N LYS A 417 -28.59 -16.95 26.77
CA LYS A 417 -28.28 -16.67 25.35
C LYS A 417 -27.42 -15.42 25.14
N ASN A 418 -27.16 -14.64 26.19
CA ASN A 418 -26.26 -13.49 26.17
C ASN A 418 -24.76 -13.86 26.20
N THR A 419 -24.43 -15.15 26.05
CA THR A 419 -23.05 -15.56 25.74
C THR A 419 -22.59 -14.76 24.52
N PRO A 420 -21.50 -13.99 24.60
CA PRO A 420 -21.13 -13.08 23.54
C PRO A 420 -20.94 -13.84 22.23
N LEU A 421 -21.41 -13.22 21.14
CA LEU A 421 -21.11 -13.66 19.78
C LEU A 421 -19.62 -14.00 19.70
N TYR A 422 -19.29 -15.07 18.98
CA TYR A 422 -17.91 -15.49 18.70
C TYR A 422 -17.21 -16.33 19.79
N THR A 423 -17.97 -16.90 20.72
CA THR A 423 -17.48 -17.90 21.68
C THR A 423 -18.27 -19.22 21.59
N ARG A 424 -17.60 -20.34 21.85
CA ARG A 424 -18.24 -21.66 22.00
C ARG A 424 -18.06 -22.15 23.42
N THR A 425 -19.13 -22.57 24.07
CA THR A 425 -19.05 -23.24 25.37
C THR A 425 -18.42 -24.62 25.18
N ASN A 426 -17.28 -24.84 25.83
CA ASN A 426 -16.54 -26.10 25.73
C ASN A 426 -17.06 -27.11 26.76
N TYR A 427 -17.13 -26.72 28.03
CA TYR A 427 -17.71 -27.52 29.11
C TYR A 427 -18.10 -26.64 30.31
N ILE A 428 -19.03 -27.15 31.14
CA ILE A 428 -19.51 -26.53 32.37
C ILE A 428 -19.20 -27.49 33.52
N THR A 429 -18.67 -26.97 34.62
CA THR A 429 -18.35 -27.77 35.82
C THR A 429 -18.82 -27.06 37.09
N PRO A 430 -19.72 -27.68 37.89
CA PRO A 430 -20.50 -28.90 37.58
C PRO A 430 -21.56 -28.63 36.49
N ASP A 431 -21.93 -29.64 35.71
CA ASP A 431 -22.97 -29.60 34.67
C ASP A 431 -24.40 -29.77 35.26
N GLU A 432 -24.48 -30.42 36.41
CA GLU A 432 -25.70 -30.65 37.17
C GLU A 432 -25.53 -30.28 38.65
N ILE A 433 -26.57 -29.71 39.26
CA ILE A 433 -26.59 -29.38 40.68
C ILE A 433 -27.73 -30.13 41.36
N THR A 434 -27.37 -30.80 42.45
CA THR A 434 -28.31 -31.54 43.29
C THR A 434 -28.88 -30.62 44.36
N ILE A 435 -30.20 -30.43 44.36
CA ILE A 435 -30.91 -29.49 45.23
C ILE A 435 -31.86 -30.28 46.12
N ALA A 436 -31.89 -29.90 47.40
CA ALA A 436 -32.83 -30.47 48.36
C ALA A 436 -34.08 -29.60 48.42
N VAL A 437 -35.22 -30.18 48.08
CA VAL A 437 -36.54 -29.54 48.11
C VAL A 437 -37.31 -30.14 49.28
N ARG A 438 -37.68 -29.30 50.26
CA ARG A 438 -38.46 -29.71 51.43
C ARG A 438 -39.83 -29.07 51.39
N LYS A 439 -40.87 -29.78 51.83
CA LYS A 439 -42.20 -29.20 51.96
C LYS A 439 -42.30 -28.34 53.22
N ILE A 440 -42.88 -27.16 53.10
CA ILE A 440 -43.19 -26.28 54.22
C ILE A 440 -44.48 -26.81 54.87
N GLU A 441 -44.35 -27.46 56.03
CA GLU A 441 -45.52 -27.74 56.87
C GLU A 441 -46.01 -26.42 57.47
N LYS A 442 -47.30 -26.13 57.26
CA LYS A 442 -47.94 -24.87 57.66
C LYS A 442 -48.45 -24.93 59.09
#